data_AF-A0A956TRL6-F1
#
_entry.id   AF-A0A956TRL6-F1
#
_cell.length_a   1.000
_cell.length_b   1.000
_cell.length_c   1.000
_cell.angle_alpha   90.00
_cell.angle_beta   90.00
_cell.angle_gamma   90.00
#
_symmetry.space_group_name_H-M   'P 1'
#
loop_
_entity.id
_entity.type
_entity.pdbx_description
1 polymer ?
#
loop_
_entity_poly.entity_id
_entity_poly.type
_entity_poly.pdbx_seq_one_letter_code
_entity_poly.pdbx_strand_id
1 'polypeptide(L)'
;MRIIHTSRVLLLVFSIMTLGMEVGQCQGDYDQGLSAYRTKDYKAAAARFKSAVDAGDTRPIVKLYLGHSLYAGGDIEAAVSTYRELIESSPGTREAEAAEKHLSKLGKFDKSNSKNADSPAARAQEKPKELKERITVVAPRFGHPSVSRNTVKVVRKTIEELPVHIYRILDQAGARVFVATNPLDQFPDILNLKHPADGHLVCNEPGRTYESKMFVYERALEEPGSRHVGGIRTESDIKLATRMQCAHALDYCLEGASKDPGFRTMFKQDVASMNPDLAEDLKVYTHEGDVGPMETFGEIALLLMGASTPNGPKIREAFPRTRMWVDAMLKKTAPKRF
;
A
#
# COMPACT_ATOMS: atom_id res chain seq x y z
N MET A 1 -56.64 17.97 42.96
CA MET A 1 -56.51 18.57 41.61
C MET A 1 -55.22 19.38 41.59
N ARG A 2 -54.25 19.31 40.69
CA ARG A 2 -53.90 18.45 39.55
C ARG A 2 -52.37 18.66 39.36
N ILE A 3 -51.65 17.55 39.22
CA ILE A 3 -50.62 17.26 38.19
C ILE A 3 -49.47 18.28 38.04
N ILE A 4 -48.29 17.89 38.52
CA ILE A 4 -46.99 18.25 37.96
C ILE A 4 -46.46 16.98 37.28
N HIS A 5 -45.95 17.10 36.05
CA HIS A 5 -44.81 16.39 35.44
C HIS A 5 -45.02 16.19 33.93
N THR A 6 -44.47 17.09 33.10
CA THR A 6 -43.97 16.74 31.76
C THR A 6 -42.90 17.75 31.34
N SER A 7 -41.77 17.23 30.84
CA SER A 7 -40.72 17.91 30.04
C SER A 7 -39.30 17.68 30.57
N ARG A 8 -38.81 16.43 30.52
CA ARG A 8 -37.35 16.16 30.53
C ARG A 8 -36.89 15.03 29.58
N VAL A 9 -37.79 14.40 28.81
CA VAL A 9 -37.42 13.22 28.00
C VAL A 9 -37.17 13.55 26.52
N LEU A 10 -37.55 14.75 26.02
CA LEU A 10 -37.48 15.06 24.59
C LEU A 10 -36.10 15.57 24.09
N LEU A 11 -35.23 16.06 24.97
CA LEU A 11 -33.92 16.62 24.59
C LEU A 11 -32.80 15.57 24.43
N LEU A 12 -32.92 14.41 25.09
CA LEU A 12 -31.88 13.38 25.03
C LEU A 12 -31.97 12.53 23.74
N VAL A 13 -33.17 12.32 23.20
CA VAL A 13 -33.37 11.48 21.99
C VAL A 13 -32.95 12.21 20.71
N PHE A 14 -33.09 13.54 20.66
CA PHE A 14 -32.66 14.35 19.51
C PHE A 14 -31.13 14.42 19.40
N SER A 15 -30.42 14.50 20.53
CA SER A 15 -28.95 14.56 20.58
C SER A 15 -28.25 13.24 20.24
N ILE A 16 -28.94 12.10 20.39
CA ILE A 16 -28.39 10.76 20.04
C ILE A 16 -28.61 10.48 18.54
N MET A 17 -29.71 10.97 17.94
CA MET A 17 -29.97 10.81 16.50
C MET A 17 -29.03 11.65 15.62
N THR A 18 -28.68 12.88 16.02
CA THR A 18 -27.72 13.71 15.28
C THR A 18 -26.30 13.12 15.32
N LEU A 19 -25.87 12.61 16.47
CA LEU A 19 -24.56 11.96 16.63
C LEU A 19 -24.48 10.65 15.82
N GLY A 20 -25.58 9.92 15.68
CA GLY A 20 -25.64 8.69 14.88
C GLY A 20 -25.54 8.92 13.36
N MET A 21 -26.04 10.06 12.86
CA MET A 21 -25.94 10.42 11.44
C MET A 21 -24.53 10.92 11.06
N GLU A 22 -23.87 11.71 11.93
CA GLU A 22 -22.51 12.21 11.70
C GLU A 22 -21.47 11.08 11.70
N VAL A 23 -21.57 10.11 12.62
CA VAL A 23 -20.67 8.95 12.67
C VAL A 23 -20.85 8.05 11.44
N GLY A 24 -22.08 7.88 10.95
CA GLY A 24 -22.37 7.10 9.75
C GLY A 24 -21.81 7.74 8.47
N GLN A 25 -21.85 9.07 8.38
CA GLN A 25 -21.31 9.83 7.25
C GLN A 25 -19.78 9.78 7.21
N CYS A 26 -19.10 9.95 8.35
CA CYS A 26 -17.64 9.87 8.45
C CYS A 26 -17.10 8.51 7.98
N GLN A 27 -17.75 7.42 8.40
CA GLN A 27 -17.35 6.07 8.00
C GLN A 27 -17.61 5.83 6.50
N GLY A 28 -18.76 6.26 5.97
CA GLY A 28 -19.09 6.13 4.56
C GLY A 28 -18.17 6.94 3.65
N ASP A 29 -17.75 8.14 4.05
CA ASP A 29 -16.80 8.96 3.30
C ASP A 29 -15.37 8.41 3.39
N TYR A 30 -14.96 7.88 4.54
CA TYR A 30 -13.68 7.18 4.66
C TYR A 30 -13.59 5.96 3.74
N ASP A 31 -14.62 5.11 3.70
CA ASP A 31 -14.62 3.90 2.86
C ASP A 31 -14.61 4.25 1.37
N GLN A 32 -15.35 5.29 0.97
CA GLN A 32 -15.33 5.82 -0.40
C GLN A 32 -13.98 6.45 -0.75
N GLY A 33 -13.38 7.20 0.17
CA GLY A 33 -12.03 7.75 0.00
C GLY A 33 -10.99 6.66 -0.18
N LEU A 34 -11.09 5.58 0.60
CA LEU A 34 -10.18 4.44 0.48
C LEU A 34 -10.38 3.68 -0.83
N SER A 35 -11.63 3.55 -1.30
CA SER A 35 -11.94 2.99 -2.62
C SER A 35 -11.29 3.80 -3.73
N ALA A 36 -11.52 5.12 -3.75
CA ALA A 36 -10.93 6.03 -4.73
C ALA A 36 -9.40 6.05 -4.67
N TYR A 37 -8.83 6.00 -3.46
CA TYR A 37 -7.38 5.94 -3.25
C TYR A 37 -6.80 4.66 -3.86
N ARG A 38 -7.47 3.52 -3.66
CA ARG A 38 -7.06 2.22 -4.23
C ARG A 38 -7.17 2.19 -5.75
N THR A 39 -8.16 2.87 -6.33
CA THR A 39 -8.28 3.05 -7.78
C THR A 39 -7.38 4.16 -8.33
N LYS A 40 -6.51 4.73 -7.48
CA LYS A 40 -5.60 5.84 -7.80
C LYS A 40 -6.30 7.11 -8.29
N ASP A 41 -7.59 7.23 -8.05
CA ASP A 41 -8.30 8.50 -8.22
C ASP A 41 -8.02 9.37 -7.01
N TYR A 42 -6.79 9.89 -6.94
CA TYR A 42 -6.30 10.60 -5.77
C TYR A 42 -7.05 11.92 -5.54
N LYS A 43 -7.60 12.52 -6.59
CA LYS A 43 -8.43 13.72 -6.48
C LYS A 43 -9.77 13.39 -5.83
N ALA A 44 -10.45 12.32 -6.25
CA ALA A 44 -11.67 11.86 -5.59
C ALA A 44 -11.40 11.37 -4.17
N ALA A 45 -10.29 10.67 -3.94
CA ALA A 45 -9.87 10.21 -2.63
C ALA A 45 -9.67 11.39 -1.66
N ALA A 46 -8.92 12.42 -2.09
CA ALA A 46 -8.70 13.63 -1.30
C ALA A 46 -10.03 14.32 -0.96
N ALA A 47 -10.96 14.44 -1.93
CA ALA A 47 -12.28 15.03 -1.68
C ALA A 47 -13.07 14.25 -0.61
N ARG A 48 -13.04 12.91 -0.65
CA ARG A 48 -13.75 12.06 0.30
C ARG A 48 -13.14 12.07 1.69
N PHE A 49 -11.82 11.96 1.81
CA PHE A 49 -11.16 12.07 3.10
C PHE A 49 -11.31 13.46 3.70
N LYS A 50 -11.27 14.52 2.87
CA LYS A 50 -11.56 15.88 3.29
C LYS A 50 -13.00 16.02 3.82
N SER A 51 -13.98 15.47 3.10
CA SER A 51 -15.38 15.43 3.57
C SER A 51 -15.51 14.76 4.93
N ALA A 52 -14.84 13.62 5.14
CA ALA A 52 -14.83 12.94 6.44
C ALA A 52 -14.22 13.80 7.55
N VAL A 53 -13.08 14.46 7.30
CA VAL A 53 -12.44 15.37 8.26
C VAL A 53 -13.33 16.57 8.57
N ASP A 54 -13.93 17.18 7.55
CA ASP A 54 -14.83 18.34 7.68
C ASP A 54 -16.13 17.96 8.42
N ALA A 55 -16.56 16.69 8.34
CA ALA A 55 -17.67 16.11 9.11
C ALA A 55 -17.28 15.70 10.54
N GLY A 56 -16.04 15.94 10.97
CA GLY A 56 -15.58 15.70 12.34
C GLY A 56 -14.83 14.38 12.57
N ASP A 57 -14.41 13.66 11.52
CA ASP A 57 -13.57 12.48 11.68
C ASP A 57 -12.18 12.87 12.21
N THR A 58 -11.94 12.56 13.48
CA THR A 58 -10.70 12.87 14.20
C THR A 58 -9.65 11.77 14.10
N ARG A 59 -9.92 10.65 13.40
CA ARG A 59 -8.98 9.54 13.35
C ARG A 59 -7.71 9.96 12.59
N PRO A 60 -6.50 9.76 13.17
CA PRO A 60 -5.23 10.12 12.53
C PRO A 60 -5.06 9.52 11.13
N ILE A 61 -5.61 8.32 10.92
CA ILE A 61 -5.52 7.59 9.66
C ILE A 61 -6.25 8.29 8.51
N VAL A 62 -7.38 8.98 8.77
CA VAL A 62 -8.14 9.70 7.74
C VAL A 62 -7.35 10.91 7.26
N LYS A 63 -6.77 11.69 8.19
CA LYS A 63 -5.89 12.81 7.86
C LYS A 63 -4.62 12.36 7.13
N LEU A 64 -4.04 11.22 7.52
CA LEU A 64 -2.88 10.66 6.83
C LEU A 64 -3.20 10.33 5.37
N TYR A 65 -4.32 9.65 5.13
CA TYR A 65 -4.76 9.34 3.77
C TYR A 65 -5.18 10.57 2.97
N LEU A 66 -5.75 11.60 3.60
CA LEU A 66 -5.96 12.89 2.95
C LEU A 66 -4.62 13.48 2.45
N GLY A 67 -3.61 13.53 3.32
CA GLY A 67 -2.27 14.00 2.95
C GLY A 67 -1.66 13.20 1.79
N HIS A 68 -1.73 11.86 1.86
CA HIS A 68 -1.22 11.01 0.77
C HIS A 68 -1.99 11.22 -0.54
N SER A 69 -3.30 11.40 -0.47
CA SER A 69 -4.15 11.64 -1.65
C SER A 69 -3.85 12.98 -2.29
N LEU A 70 -3.69 14.04 -1.50
CA LEU A 70 -3.31 15.36 -2.00
C LEU A 70 -1.93 15.32 -2.65
N TYR A 71 -0.96 14.67 -2.01
CA TYR A 71 0.39 14.51 -2.55
C TYR A 71 0.39 13.75 -3.88
N ALA A 72 -0.26 12.58 -3.92
CA ALA A 72 -0.33 11.75 -5.11
C ALA A 72 -1.15 12.39 -6.24
N GLY A 73 -2.10 13.26 -5.90
CA GLY A 73 -2.86 14.11 -6.82
C GLY A 73 -2.13 15.37 -7.29
N GLY A 74 -0.93 15.65 -6.78
CA GLY A 74 -0.08 16.77 -7.18
C GLY A 74 -0.27 18.06 -6.38
N ASP A 75 -1.17 18.09 -5.38
CA ASP A 75 -1.36 19.24 -4.49
C ASP A 75 -0.41 19.15 -3.29
N ILE A 76 0.86 19.44 -3.56
CA ILE A 76 1.95 19.23 -2.59
C ILE A 76 1.84 20.19 -1.40
N GLU A 77 1.37 21.42 -1.60
CA GLU A 77 1.26 22.40 -0.51
C GLU A 77 0.14 22.01 0.47
N ALA A 78 -1.03 21.62 -0.04
CA ALA A 78 -2.12 21.15 0.80
C ALA A 78 -1.77 19.84 1.53
N ALA A 79 -1.03 18.94 0.87
CA ALA A 79 -0.52 17.73 1.51
C ALA A 79 0.42 18.05 2.68
N VAL A 80 1.36 18.98 2.48
CA VAL A 80 2.29 19.43 3.53
C VAL A 80 1.55 20.03 4.72
N SER A 81 0.53 20.88 4.48
CA SER A 81 -0.31 21.43 5.56
C SER A 81 -0.99 20.31 6.34
N THR A 82 -1.63 19.38 5.63
CA THR A 82 -2.35 18.25 6.23
C THR A 82 -1.45 17.38 7.09
N TYR A 83 -0.23 17.11 6.64
CA TYR A 83 0.75 16.34 7.44
C TYR A 83 1.19 17.08 8.69
N ARG A 84 1.43 18.40 8.62
CA ARG A 84 1.80 19.19 9.80
C ARG A 84 0.67 19.21 10.82
N GLU A 85 -0.55 19.43 10.37
CA GLU A 85 -1.74 19.39 11.23
C GLU A 85 -1.92 18.02 11.88
N LEU A 86 -1.67 16.92 11.15
CA LEU A 86 -1.70 15.57 11.72
C LEU A 86 -0.65 15.38 12.81
N ILE A 87 0.58 15.85 12.58
CA ILE A 87 1.68 15.76 13.56
C ILE A 87 1.34 16.57 14.82
N GLU A 88 0.82 17.78 14.64
CA GLU A 88 0.43 18.66 15.75
C GLU A 88 -0.78 18.14 16.53
N SER A 89 -1.79 17.62 15.83
CA SER A 89 -3.04 17.16 16.45
C SER A 89 -2.99 15.72 16.99
N SER A 90 -1.99 14.92 16.60
CA SER A 90 -1.89 13.51 17.02
C SER A 90 -0.43 13.07 17.24
N PRO A 91 0.35 13.79 18.07
CA PRO A 91 1.77 13.49 18.26
C PRO A 91 1.98 12.09 18.84
N GLY A 92 3.05 11.41 18.39
CA GLY A 92 3.42 10.06 18.85
C GLY A 92 2.54 8.93 18.32
N THR A 93 1.54 9.22 17.48
CA THR A 93 0.81 8.18 16.74
C THR A 93 1.65 7.65 15.58
N ARG A 94 1.39 6.41 15.13
CA ARG A 94 2.08 5.82 13.97
C ARG A 94 1.82 6.62 12.69
N GLU A 95 0.64 7.23 12.60
CA GLU A 95 0.23 8.07 11.48
C GLU A 95 0.98 9.40 11.49
N ALA A 96 1.15 10.04 12.65
CA ALA A 96 2.01 11.21 12.78
C ALA A 96 3.47 10.88 12.46
N GLU A 97 4.03 9.78 12.97
CA GLU A 97 5.39 9.34 12.62
C GLU A 97 5.54 9.10 11.10
N ALA A 98 4.52 8.56 10.44
CA ALA A 98 4.49 8.39 8.99
C ALA A 98 4.48 9.73 8.25
N ALA A 99 3.68 10.70 8.72
CA ALA A 99 3.64 12.06 8.20
C ALA A 99 4.98 12.80 8.38
N GLU A 100 5.62 12.68 9.55
CA GLU A 100 6.96 13.24 9.80
C GLU A 100 7.99 12.68 8.83
N LYS A 101 8.00 11.35 8.64
CA LYS A 101 8.89 10.69 7.69
C LYS A 101 8.64 11.20 6.26
N HIS A 102 7.38 11.42 5.89
CA HIS A 102 7.01 11.93 4.58
C HIS A 102 7.50 13.37 4.39
N LEU A 103 7.22 14.27 5.33
CA LEU A 103 7.68 15.66 5.28
C LEU A 103 9.22 15.78 5.31
N SER A 104 9.90 14.91 6.07
CA SER A 104 11.36 14.88 6.13
C SER A 104 11.96 14.53 4.77
N LYS A 105 11.37 13.57 4.04
CA LYS A 105 11.79 13.22 2.68
C LYS A 105 11.60 14.37 1.69
N LEU A 106 10.56 15.18 1.86
CA LEU A 106 10.32 16.38 1.04
C LEU A 106 11.26 17.55 1.40
N GLY A 107 12.10 17.42 2.43
CA GLY A 107 12.86 18.54 2.98
C GLY A 107 11.98 19.61 3.62
N LYS A 108 10.74 19.26 4.02
CA LYS A 108 9.73 20.18 4.57
C LYS A 108 9.46 19.96 6.06
N PHE A 109 10.27 19.14 6.73
CA PHE A 109 10.24 18.89 8.17
C PHE A 109 11.55 19.29 8.82
N ASP A 110 11.48 20.20 9.79
CA ASP A 110 12.61 20.52 10.67
C ASP A 110 12.20 20.18 12.11
N LYS A 111 12.91 19.21 12.71
CA LYS A 111 12.68 18.80 14.10
C LYS A 111 12.98 19.92 15.10
N SER A 112 13.66 20.99 14.69
CA SER A 112 14.03 22.11 15.57
C SER A 112 12.83 22.90 16.12
N ASN A 113 11.64 22.78 15.53
CA ASN A 113 10.47 23.58 15.88
C ASN A 113 9.35 22.84 16.65
N SER A 114 9.51 21.54 16.93
CA SER A 114 8.55 20.80 17.76
C SER A 114 8.94 20.91 19.24
N LYS A 115 8.25 21.76 20.00
CA LYS A 115 8.40 21.85 21.46
C LYS A 115 7.53 20.77 22.13
N ASN A 116 8.20 19.94 22.96
CA ASN A 116 7.69 18.92 23.89
C ASN A 116 7.26 17.60 23.21
N ALA A 117 7.74 16.40 23.56
CA ALA A 117 8.35 15.94 24.80
C ALA A 117 9.39 14.84 24.52
N ASP A 118 10.66 15.13 24.80
CA ASP A 118 11.69 14.12 24.98
C ASP A 118 11.71 13.67 26.45
N SER A 119 11.60 12.36 26.67
CA SER A 119 12.16 11.73 27.85
C SER A 119 13.05 10.57 27.36
N PRO A 120 14.37 10.75 27.30
CA PRO A 120 15.29 9.75 26.77
C PRO A 120 15.67 8.78 27.89
N ALA A 121 14.77 7.84 28.20
CA ALA A 121 15.10 6.69 29.03
C ALA A 121 15.33 5.45 28.14
N ALA A 122 16.60 5.18 27.88
CA ALA A 122 17.15 3.86 27.55
C ALA A 122 16.46 3.07 26.42
N ARG A 123 16.74 3.42 25.17
CA ARG A 123 16.79 2.42 24.09
C ARG A 123 18.24 2.25 23.70
N ALA A 124 18.85 1.15 24.12
CA ALA A 124 20.05 0.65 23.47
C ALA A 124 19.76 0.68 21.96
N GLN A 125 20.61 1.35 21.18
CA GLN A 125 20.49 1.38 19.73
C GLN A 125 20.77 -0.05 19.23
N GLU A 126 19.74 -0.89 19.24
CA GLU A 126 19.74 -2.15 18.48
C GLU A 126 20.07 -1.79 17.04
N LYS A 127 21.05 -2.50 16.47
CA LYS A 127 21.40 -2.39 15.06
C LYS A 127 20.10 -2.49 14.24
N PRO A 128 19.84 -1.57 13.29
CA PRO A 128 18.62 -1.61 12.50
C PRO A 128 18.45 -2.98 11.84
N LYS A 129 17.29 -3.59 12.04
CA LYS A 129 16.96 -4.89 11.44
C LYS A 129 17.00 -4.80 9.91
N GLU A 130 17.69 -5.75 9.30
CA GLU A 130 17.71 -5.88 7.84
C GLU A 130 16.32 -6.27 7.29
N LEU A 131 16.08 -6.12 5.99
CA LEU A 131 14.81 -6.43 5.34
C LEU A 131 14.37 -7.87 5.59
N LYS A 132 15.29 -8.83 5.50
CA LYS A 132 15.03 -10.25 5.80
C LYS A 132 14.55 -10.49 7.24
N GLU A 133 14.83 -9.56 8.16
CA GLU A 133 14.45 -9.61 9.58
C GLU A 133 13.18 -8.82 9.88
N ARG A 134 12.73 -7.97 8.96
CA ARG A 134 11.49 -7.17 9.06
C ARG A 134 10.27 -7.92 8.53
N ILE A 135 10.18 -9.20 8.88
CA ILE A 135 9.07 -10.09 8.56
C ILE A 135 8.18 -10.25 9.80
N THR A 136 6.91 -9.86 9.68
CA THR A 136 5.90 -9.98 10.73
C THR A 136 4.90 -11.06 10.35
N VAL A 137 4.70 -12.04 11.22
CA VAL A 137 3.59 -13.00 11.06
C VAL A 137 2.34 -12.36 11.66
N VAL A 138 1.30 -12.20 10.84
CA VAL A 138 0.01 -11.67 11.27
C VAL A 138 -0.73 -12.76 12.05
N ALA A 139 -1.32 -12.39 13.19
CA ALA A 139 -2.10 -13.31 14.00
C ALA A 139 -3.36 -13.74 13.22
N PRO A 140 -3.67 -15.05 13.16
CA PRO A 140 -4.85 -15.51 12.43
C PRO A 140 -6.14 -15.04 13.10
N ARG A 141 -7.18 -14.84 12.29
CA ARG A 141 -8.54 -14.51 12.73
C ARG A 141 -9.52 -15.55 12.19
N PHE A 142 -10.78 -15.45 12.60
CA PHE A 142 -11.87 -16.26 12.04
C PHE A 142 -11.67 -17.79 12.11
N GLY A 143 -10.87 -18.26 13.08
CA GLY A 143 -10.53 -19.68 13.20
C GLY A 143 -9.51 -20.19 12.19
N HIS A 144 -8.84 -19.28 11.45
CA HIS A 144 -7.77 -19.66 10.53
C HIS A 144 -6.59 -20.30 11.29
N PRO A 145 -5.89 -21.26 10.67
CA PRO A 145 -4.64 -21.77 11.23
C PRO A 145 -3.58 -20.67 11.24
N SER A 146 -2.62 -20.76 12.15
CA SER A 146 -1.42 -19.92 12.08
C SER A 146 -0.62 -20.24 10.81
N VAL A 147 0.02 -19.21 10.23
CA VAL A 147 0.95 -19.36 9.11
C VAL A 147 2.00 -20.44 9.42
N SER A 148 2.24 -21.33 8.47
CA SER A 148 3.24 -22.38 8.65
C SER A 148 4.66 -21.82 8.73
N ARG A 149 5.51 -22.47 9.53
CA ARG A 149 6.94 -22.12 9.61
C ARG A 149 7.64 -22.21 8.25
N ASN A 150 7.20 -23.13 7.38
CA ASN A 150 7.76 -23.29 6.04
C ASN A 150 7.47 -22.06 5.17
N THR A 151 6.25 -21.54 5.17
CA THR A 151 5.89 -20.32 4.42
C THR A 151 6.77 -19.13 4.85
N VAL A 152 6.95 -18.91 6.16
CA VAL A 152 7.83 -17.84 6.66
C VAL A 152 9.27 -18.05 6.21
N LYS A 153 9.77 -19.30 6.20
CA LYS A 153 11.10 -19.64 5.71
C LYS A 153 11.24 -19.36 4.21
N VAL A 154 10.25 -19.73 3.39
CA VAL A 154 10.24 -19.48 1.94
C VAL A 154 10.24 -17.99 1.64
N VAL A 155 9.37 -17.21 2.31
CA VAL A 155 9.33 -15.75 2.16
C VAL A 155 10.68 -15.12 2.49
N ARG A 156 11.27 -15.48 3.64
CA ARG A 156 12.60 -14.99 4.05
C ARG A 156 13.68 -15.32 3.02
N LYS A 157 13.76 -16.58 2.60
CA LYS A 157 14.74 -17.03 1.61
C LYS A 157 14.57 -16.30 0.28
N THR A 158 13.33 -16.06 -0.14
CA THR A 158 13.05 -15.31 -1.38
C THR A 158 13.53 -13.86 -1.28
N ILE A 159 13.38 -13.22 -0.12
CA ILE A 159 13.91 -11.87 0.16
C ILE A 159 15.45 -11.88 0.13
N GLU A 160 16.09 -12.88 0.73
CA GLU A 160 17.55 -13.03 0.74
C GLU A 160 18.15 -13.26 -0.66
N GLU A 161 17.39 -13.89 -1.56
CA GLU A 161 17.79 -14.18 -2.94
C GLU A 161 17.56 -13.01 -3.92
N LEU A 162 17.01 -11.88 -3.46
CA LEU A 162 16.81 -10.72 -4.32
C LEU A 162 18.15 -10.21 -4.88
N PRO A 163 18.18 -9.67 -6.13
CA PRO A 163 19.35 -8.97 -6.62
C PRO A 163 19.80 -7.90 -5.64
N VAL A 164 21.10 -7.86 -5.34
CA VAL A 164 21.66 -7.04 -4.24
C VAL A 164 21.26 -5.56 -4.28
N HIS A 165 21.12 -4.99 -5.48
CA HIS A 165 20.71 -3.60 -5.67
C HIS A 165 19.23 -3.39 -5.29
N ILE A 166 18.34 -4.30 -5.68
CA ILE A 166 16.91 -4.29 -5.31
C ILE A 166 16.76 -4.46 -3.79
N TYR A 167 17.47 -5.44 -3.21
CA TYR A 167 17.44 -5.68 -1.77
C TYR A 167 17.78 -4.40 -1.00
N ARG A 168 18.87 -3.70 -1.38
CA ARG A 168 19.30 -2.48 -0.70
C ARG A 168 18.32 -1.32 -0.81
N ILE A 169 17.68 -1.15 -1.97
CA ILE A 169 16.68 -0.10 -2.17
C ILE A 169 15.49 -0.32 -1.20
N LEU A 170 14.95 -1.54 -1.19
CA LEU A 170 13.85 -1.92 -0.28
C LEU A 170 14.29 -1.82 1.19
N ASP A 171 15.52 -2.25 1.48
CA ASP A 171 16.06 -2.25 2.83
C ASP A 171 16.16 -0.82 3.39
N GLN A 172 16.83 0.07 2.66
CA GLN A 172 17.01 1.47 3.04
C GLN A 172 15.69 2.24 3.09
N ALA A 173 14.73 1.93 2.22
CA ALA A 173 13.41 2.58 2.21
C ALA A 173 12.59 2.32 3.49
N GLY A 174 12.98 1.30 4.28
CA GLY A 174 12.23 0.94 5.47
C GLY A 174 11.18 -0.15 5.21
N ALA A 175 11.28 -0.89 4.09
CA ALA A 175 10.25 -1.84 3.68
C ALA A 175 10.04 -2.98 4.70
N ARG A 176 8.82 -3.49 4.78
CA ARG A 176 8.40 -4.51 5.76
C ARG A 176 7.54 -5.56 5.10
N VAL A 177 7.74 -6.81 5.50
CA VAL A 177 6.96 -7.95 5.00
C VAL A 177 6.00 -8.42 6.09
N PHE A 178 4.76 -8.67 5.72
CA PHE A 178 3.71 -9.22 6.55
C PHE A 178 3.27 -10.54 5.94
N VAL A 179 3.31 -11.63 6.70
CA VAL A 179 2.86 -12.94 6.26
C VAL A 179 1.62 -13.30 7.05
N ALA A 180 0.51 -13.51 6.36
CA ALA A 180 -0.77 -13.84 6.98
C ALA A 180 -1.34 -15.13 6.37
N THR A 181 -2.27 -15.77 7.07
CA THR A 181 -2.89 -16.99 6.56
C THR A 181 -3.78 -16.64 5.37
N ASN A 182 -4.57 -15.57 5.51
CA ASN A 182 -5.43 -15.04 4.45
C ASN A 182 -5.51 -13.50 4.54
N PRO A 183 -5.82 -12.78 3.44
CA PRO A 183 -6.04 -11.33 3.49
C PRO A 183 -7.00 -10.86 4.59
N LEU A 184 -8.03 -11.65 4.93
CA LEU A 184 -9.02 -11.30 5.95
C LEU A 184 -8.43 -11.12 7.35
N ASP A 185 -7.32 -11.78 7.66
CA ASP A 185 -6.64 -11.65 8.96
C ASP A 185 -6.22 -10.21 9.23
N GLN A 186 -5.87 -9.49 8.17
CA GLN A 186 -5.49 -8.08 8.22
C GLN A 186 -6.64 -7.14 7.82
N PHE A 187 -7.45 -7.54 6.84
CA PHE A 187 -8.44 -6.70 6.19
C PHE A 187 -9.80 -7.40 6.18
N PRO A 188 -10.57 -7.38 7.27
CA PRO A 188 -11.79 -8.19 7.39
C PRO A 188 -12.91 -7.77 6.42
N ASP A 189 -12.93 -6.51 5.99
CA ASP A 189 -14.02 -5.93 5.20
C ASP A 189 -13.93 -6.27 3.70
N ILE A 190 -12.87 -6.96 3.25
CA ILE A 190 -12.67 -7.30 1.83
C ILE A 190 -13.30 -8.64 1.44
N LEU A 191 -14.06 -9.29 2.33
CA LEU A 191 -14.61 -10.63 2.11
C LEU A 191 -15.31 -10.80 0.75
N ASN A 192 -16.11 -9.81 0.37
CA ASN A 192 -16.86 -9.81 -0.89
C ASN A 192 -16.33 -8.78 -1.90
N LEU A 193 -15.18 -8.15 -1.62
CA LEU A 193 -14.61 -7.15 -2.49
C LEU A 193 -14.04 -7.84 -3.73
N LYS A 194 -14.48 -7.37 -4.91
CA LYS A 194 -13.94 -7.79 -6.20
C LYS A 194 -12.88 -6.80 -6.68
N HIS A 195 -11.82 -7.33 -7.27
CA HIS A 195 -10.78 -6.54 -7.88
C HIS A 195 -11.35 -5.81 -9.11
N PRO A 196 -11.13 -4.50 -9.26
CA PRO A 196 -11.84 -3.69 -10.26
C PRO A 196 -11.45 -4.01 -11.70
N ALA A 197 -10.26 -4.59 -11.94
CA ALA A 197 -9.77 -4.85 -13.29
C ALA A 197 -10.31 -6.15 -13.90
N ASP A 198 -10.48 -7.20 -13.09
CA ASP A 198 -10.72 -8.57 -13.55
C ASP A 198 -11.78 -9.31 -12.70
N GLY A 199 -12.35 -8.67 -11.67
CA GLY A 199 -13.52 -9.15 -10.95
C GLY A 199 -13.28 -10.30 -9.97
N HIS A 200 -12.03 -10.75 -9.80
CA HIS A 200 -11.71 -11.81 -8.84
C HIS A 200 -11.83 -11.31 -7.40
N LEU A 201 -12.04 -12.22 -6.44
CA LEU A 201 -12.16 -11.84 -5.03
C LEU A 201 -10.81 -11.44 -4.45
N VAL A 202 -10.74 -10.23 -3.89
CA VAL A 202 -9.53 -9.67 -3.30
C VAL A 202 -9.04 -10.51 -2.10
N CYS A 203 -9.95 -11.16 -1.38
CA CYS A 203 -9.62 -12.09 -0.30
C CYS A 203 -8.94 -13.40 -0.76
N ASN A 204 -8.83 -13.62 -2.07
CA ASN A 204 -8.10 -14.74 -2.67
C ASN A 204 -6.77 -14.34 -3.31
N GLU A 205 -6.40 -13.05 -3.30
CA GLU A 205 -5.11 -12.57 -3.79
C GLU A 205 -3.95 -13.24 -3.02
N PRO A 206 -2.83 -13.59 -3.70
CA PRO A 206 -1.69 -14.21 -3.06
C PRO A 206 -0.76 -13.22 -2.34
N GLY A 207 -0.90 -11.93 -2.64
CA GLY A 207 -0.19 -10.86 -1.94
C GLY A 207 -0.76 -9.49 -2.28
N ARG A 208 -0.47 -8.50 -1.43
CA ARG A 208 -0.85 -7.09 -1.63
C ARG A 208 0.27 -6.17 -1.18
N THR A 209 0.40 -5.03 -1.82
CA THR A 209 1.38 -4.01 -1.44
C THR A 209 0.68 -2.69 -1.18
N TYR A 210 1.06 -2.06 -0.06
CA TYR A 210 0.69 -0.70 0.25
C TYR A 210 1.96 0.06 0.56
N GLU A 211 2.38 0.94 -0.35
CA GLU A 211 3.65 1.65 -0.23
C GLU A 211 4.82 0.67 -0.08
N SER A 212 5.58 0.73 1.02
CA SER A 212 6.67 -0.20 1.33
C SER A 212 6.24 -1.38 2.21
N LYS A 213 4.94 -1.59 2.44
CA LYS A 213 4.39 -2.72 3.21
C LYS A 213 3.94 -3.82 2.24
N MET A 214 4.63 -4.95 2.28
CA MET A 214 4.41 -6.11 1.42
C MET A 214 3.67 -7.19 2.20
N PHE A 215 2.51 -7.61 1.74
CA PHE A 215 1.71 -8.67 2.34
C PHE A 215 1.77 -9.92 1.46
N VAL A 216 2.10 -11.07 2.06
CA VAL A 216 2.12 -12.37 1.40
C VAL A 216 1.16 -13.30 2.14
N TYR A 217 0.26 -13.95 1.40
CA TYR A 217 -0.81 -14.76 1.98
C TYR A 217 -0.57 -16.24 1.74
N GLU A 218 -0.67 -17.05 2.79
CA GLU A 218 -0.43 -18.50 2.70
C GLU A 218 -1.55 -19.23 1.96
N ARG A 219 -2.81 -18.78 2.12
CA ARG A 219 -4.01 -19.51 1.68
C ARG A 219 -5.03 -18.58 1.01
N ALA A 220 -5.76 -19.14 0.05
CA ALA A 220 -7.01 -18.56 -0.46
C ALA A 220 -8.19 -19.10 0.36
N LEU A 221 -9.37 -18.49 0.20
CA LEU A 221 -10.60 -19.10 0.68
C LEU A 221 -10.95 -20.34 -0.15
N GLU A 222 -11.55 -21.32 0.49
CA GLU A 222 -12.06 -22.53 -0.17
C GLU A 222 -13.31 -22.22 -1.00
N GLU A 223 -14.20 -21.37 -0.47
CA GLU A 223 -15.45 -20.99 -1.12
C GLU A 223 -15.68 -19.46 -1.07
N PRO A 224 -16.15 -18.84 -2.16
CA PRO A 224 -16.56 -17.43 -2.20
C PRO A 224 -17.55 -17.06 -1.08
N GLY A 225 -17.30 -15.95 -0.39
CA GLY A 225 -18.18 -15.46 0.69
C GLY A 225 -18.09 -16.24 2.00
N SER A 226 -17.33 -17.34 2.04
CA SER A 226 -17.02 -18.06 3.29
C SER A 226 -15.80 -17.46 3.99
N ARG A 227 -15.56 -17.88 5.24
CA ARG A 227 -14.29 -17.59 5.95
C ARG A 227 -13.42 -18.84 6.06
N HIS A 228 -13.73 -19.91 5.35
CA HIS A 228 -12.96 -21.14 5.37
C HIS A 228 -11.78 -21.02 4.40
N VAL A 229 -10.58 -21.30 4.89
CA VAL A 229 -9.35 -21.24 4.08
C VAL A 229 -9.01 -22.62 3.53
N GLY A 230 -8.60 -22.65 2.26
CA GLY A 230 -8.18 -23.88 1.59
C GLY A 230 -6.75 -24.32 1.96
N GLY A 231 -6.14 -25.09 1.06
CA GLY A 231 -4.76 -25.55 1.19
C GLY A 231 -3.72 -24.43 1.18
N ILE A 232 -2.51 -24.76 1.65
CA ILE A 232 -1.34 -23.88 1.54
C ILE A 232 -0.99 -23.73 0.05
N ARG A 233 -0.78 -22.49 -0.40
CA ARG A 233 -0.28 -22.19 -1.76
C ARG A 233 1.08 -22.87 -1.98
N THR A 234 1.38 -23.24 -3.22
CA THR A 234 2.64 -23.93 -3.51
C THR A 234 3.85 -23.05 -3.17
N GLU A 235 5.02 -23.67 -2.95
CA GLU A 235 6.25 -22.90 -2.72
C GLU A 235 6.55 -21.94 -3.88
N SER A 236 6.28 -22.35 -5.12
CA SER A 236 6.40 -21.49 -6.31
C SER A 236 5.47 -20.28 -6.24
N ASP A 237 4.22 -20.46 -5.81
CA ASP A 237 3.25 -19.36 -5.69
C ASP A 237 3.67 -18.39 -4.59
N ILE A 238 4.13 -18.88 -3.43
CA ILE A 238 4.63 -18.02 -2.34
C ILE A 238 5.86 -17.23 -2.79
N LYS A 239 6.80 -17.86 -3.50
CA LYS A 239 7.97 -17.18 -4.09
C LYS A 239 7.56 -16.11 -5.08
N LEU A 240 6.64 -16.43 -5.99
CA LEU A 240 6.15 -15.50 -7.01
C LEU A 240 5.43 -14.32 -6.36
N ALA A 241 4.53 -14.57 -5.41
CA ALA A 241 3.82 -13.54 -4.66
C ALA A 241 4.79 -12.63 -3.90
N THR A 242 5.82 -13.19 -3.24
CA THR A 242 6.83 -12.42 -2.52
C THR A 242 7.59 -11.49 -3.45
N ARG A 243 8.07 -11.97 -4.61
CA ARG A 243 8.76 -11.13 -5.59
C ARG A 243 7.85 -10.08 -6.22
N MET A 244 6.59 -10.42 -6.49
CA MET A 244 5.61 -9.47 -7.01
C MET A 244 5.38 -8.32 -6.03
N GLN A 245 5.24 -8.62 -4.74
CA GLN A 245 5.11 -7.56 -3.74
C GLN A 245 6.39 -6.72 -3.60
N CYS A 246 7.56 -7.34 -3.73
CA CYS A 246 8.82 -6.60 -3.81
C CYS A 246 8.84 -5.65 -5.02
N ALA A 247 8.36 -6.10 -6.18
CA ALA A 247 8.33 -5.30 -7.40
C ALA A 247 7.38 -4.09 -7.29
N HIS A 248 6.18 -4.27 -6.74
CA HIS A 248 5.29 -3.15 -6.49
C HIS A 248 5.82 -2.20 -5.41
N ALA A 249 6.39 -2.73 -4.33
CA ALA A 249 6.99 -1.89 -3.28
C ALA A 249 8.18 -1.10 -3.81
N LEU A 250 8.93 -1.67 -4.75
CA LEU A 250 10.09 -1.03 -5.37
C LEU A 250 9.72 0.26 -6.10
N ASP A 251 8.58 0.28 -6.81
CA ASP A 251 8.10 1.50 -7.49
C ASP A 251 7.92 2.65 -6.49
N TYR A 252 7.25 2.38 -5.36
CA TYR A 252 7.08 3.35 -4.27
C TYR A 252 8.42 3.73 -3.62
N CYS A 253 9.30 2.75 -3.37
CA CYS A 253 10.60 2.99 -2.73
C CYS A 253 11.54 3.83 -3.60
N LEU A 254 11.25 3.93 -4.90
CA LEU A 254 11.94 4.76 -5.88
C LEU A 254 11.18 6.05 -6.20
N GLU A 255 10.24 6.45 -5.35
CA GLU A 255 9.46 7.69 -5.48
C GLU A 255 8.58 7.72 -6.75
N GLY A 256 8.12 6.55 -7.19
CA GLY A 256 7.27 6.39 -8.37
C GLY A 256 8.08 6.31 -9.66
N ALA A 257 9.00 5.35 -9.74
CA ALA A 257 9.82 5.11 -10.94
C ALA A 257 8.98 4.92 -12.22
N SER A 258 7.80 4.30 -12.10
CA SER A 258 6.83 4.16 -13.19
C SER A 258 6.28 5.49 -13.70
N LYS A 259 6.43 6.59 -12.95
CA LYS A 259 6.04 7.96 -13.31
C LYS A 259 7.22 8.82 -13.78
N ASP A 260 8.45 8.32 -13.69
CA ASP A 260 9.63 9.06 -14.14
C ASP A 260 9.51 9.44 -15.63
N PRO A 261 9.83 10.68 -16.03
CA PRO A 261 9.73 11.10 -17.43
C PRO A 261 10.56 10.24 -18.38
N GLY A 262 11.76 9.80 -17.97
CA GLY A 262 12.60 8.91 -18.74
C GLY A 262 11.99 7.53 -18.92
N PHE A 263 11.42 6.96 -17.86
CA PHE A 263 10.64 5.72 -17.96
C PHE A 263 9.47 5.88 -18.94
N ARG A 264 8.69 6.95 -18.80
CA ARG A 264 7.52 7.23 -19.64
C ARG A 264 7.87 7.40 -21.11
N THR A 265 9.02 8.02 -21.41
CA THR A 265 9.51 8.14 -22.79
C THR A 265 9.82 6.77 -23.38
N MET A 266 10.55 5.92 -22.66
CA MET A 266 10.88 4.56 -23.16
C MET A 266 9.63 3.70 -23.31
N PHE A 267 8.72 3.74 -22.34
CA PHE A 267 7.44 3.05 -22.39
C PHE A 267 6.64 3.42 -23.63
N LYS A 268 6.46 4.72 -23.89
CA LYS A 268 5.71 5.20 -25.06
C LYS A 268 6.35 4.76 -26.39
N GLN A 269 7.68 4.76 -26.46
CA GLN A 269 8.40 4.29 -27.66
C GLN A 269 8.21 2.80 -27.88
N ASP A 270 8.26 1.99 -26.83
CA ASP A 270 8.02 0.55 -26.91
C ASP A 270 6.57 0.26 -27.35
N VAL A 271 5.58 0.89 -26.70
CA VAL A 271 4.15 0.76 -27.08
C VAL A 271 3.90 1.19 -28.53
N ALA A 272 4.47 2.32 -28.97
CA ALA A 272 4.29 2.79 -30.35
C ALA A 272 4.92 1.88 -31.41
N SER A 273 5.90 1.05 -31.02
CA SER A 273 6.55 0.07 -31.90
C SER A 273 5.93 -1.32 -31.85
N MET A 274 4.92 -1.53 -30.98
CA MET A 274 4.32 -2.85 -30.75
C MET A 274 3.38 -3.25 -31.88
N ASN A 275 3.43 -4.51 -32.29
CA ASN A 275 2.44 -5.04 -33.23
C ASN A 275 1.05 -5.14 -32.54
N PRO A 276 -0.06 -5.07 -33.31
CA PRO A 276 -1.40 -5.06 -32.72
C PRO A 276 -1.77 -6.31 -31.92
N ASP A 277 -1.34 -7.49 -32.37
CA ASP A 277 -1.67 -8.76 -31.70
C ASP A 277 -1.03 -8.83 -30.31
N LEU A 278 0.25 -8.43 -30.22
CA LEU A 278 0.98 -8.35 -28.96
C LEU A 278 0.42 -7.26 -28.05
N ALA A 279 -0.07 -6.15 -28.62
CA ALA A 279 -0.71 -5.08 -27.86
C ALA A 279 -2.04 -5.51 -27.22
N GLU A 280 -2.84 -6.33 -27.92
CA GLU A 280 -4.07 -6.90 -27.36
C GLU A 280 -3.76 -7.94 -26.27
N ASP A 281 -2.77 -8.81 -26.50
CA ASP A 281 -2.30 -9.77 -25.50
C ASP A 281 -1.77 -9.10 -24.21
N LEU A 282 -1.23 -7.88 -24.33
CA LEU A 282 -0.64 -7.11 -23.25
C LEU A 282 -1.46 -5.88 -22.86
N LYS A 283 -2.76 -5.87 -23.13
CA LYS A 283 -3.65 -4.71 -22.94
C LYS A 283 -3.57 -4.03 -21.57
N VAL A 284 -3.39 -4.80 -20.49
CA VAL A 284 -3.20 -4.27 -19.14
C VAL A 284 -1.89 -3.48 -19.01
N TYR A 285 -0.82 -3.97 -19.65
CA TYR A 285 0.51 -3.36 -19.64
C TYR A 285 0.62 -2.17 -20.60
N THR A 286 -0.18 -2.13 -21.66
CA THR A 286 -0.22 -1.03 -22.63
C THR A 286 -1.27 0.04 -22.30
N HIS A 287 -2.04 -0.13 -21.22
CA HIS A 287 -3.11 0.79 -20.83
C HIS A 287 -2.60 2.24 -20.66
N GLU A 288 -3.39 3.20 -21.13
CA GLU A 288 -3.08 4.63 -21.00
C GLU A 288 -3.04 5.12 -19.54
N GLY A 289 -2.51 6.32 -19.34
CA GLY A 289 -2.40 6.91 -18.01
C GLY A 289 -1.38 6.18 -17.13
N ASP A 290 -1.74 5.92 -15.86
CA ASP A 290 -0.83 5.37 -14.85
C ASP A 290 -0.88 3.85 -14.68
N VAL A 291 -1.85 3.18 -15.30
CA VAL A 291 -2.04 1.74 -15.14
C VAL A 291 -0.97 0.96 -15.89
N GLY A 292 -0.91 1.10 -17.23
CA GLY A 292 0.04 0.36 -18.05
C GLY A 292 1.50 0.54 -17.63
N PRO A 293 1.97 1.79 -17.43
CA PRO A 293 3.31 2.07 -16.91
C PRO A 293 3.63 1.40 -15.56
N MET A 294 2.69 1.39 -14.61
CA MET A 294 2.91 0.74 -13.32
C MET A 294 2.98 -0.78 -13.45
N GLU A 295 2.03 -1.38 -14.17
CA GLU A 295 2.00 -2.85 -14.36
C GLU A 295 3.24 -3.31 -15.14
N THR A 296 3.66 -2.54 -16.15
CA THR A 296 4.88 -2.81 -16.92
C THR A 296 6.13 -2.69 -16.06
N PHE A 297 6.23 -1.66 -15.22
CA PHE A 297 7.34 -1.54 -14.27
C PHE A 297 7.39 -2.74 -13.31
N GLY A 298 6.24 -3.09 -12.71
CA GLY A 298 6.12 -4.21 -11.77
C GLY A 298 6.56 -5.53 -12.40
N GLU A 299 6.06 -5.84 -13.59
CA GLU A 299 6.39 -7.06 -14.32
C GLU A 299 7.88 -7.09 -14.74
N ILE A 300 8.42 -5.98 -15.24
CA ILE A 300 9.85 -5.88 -15.56
C ILE A 300 10.72 -6.10 -14.31
N ALA A 301 10.40 -5.43 -13.20
CA ALA A 301 11.13 -5.56 -11.95
C ALA A 301 11.04 -7.01 -11.43
N LEU A 302 9.87 -7.64 -11.52
CA LEU A 302 9.67 -9.05 -11.17
C LEU A 302 10.56 -9.98 -12.00
N LEU A 303 10.66 -9.77 -13.31
CA LEU A 303 11.55 -10.54 -14.19
C LEU A 303 13.03 -10.31 -13.86
N LEU A 304 13.43 -9.08 -13.51
CA LEU A 304 14.79 -8.75 -13.07
C LEU A 304 15.14 -9.41 -11.72
N MET A 305 14.14 -9.71 -10.88
CA MET A 305 14.30 -10.53 -9.66
C MET A 305 14.39 -12.04 -9.95
N GLY A 306 14.43 -12.45 -11.22
CA GLY A 306 14.57 -13.84 -11.64
C GLY A 306 13.27 -14.65 -11.61
N ALA A 307 12.11 -14.00 -11.53
CA ALA A 307 10.84 -14.71 -11.64
C ALA A 307 10.55 -15.15 -13.07
N SER A 308 9.73 -16.20 -13.18
CA SER A 308 9.13 -16.65 -14.44
C SER A 308 7.62 -16.47 -14.35
N THR A 309 7.04 -15.77 -15.33
CA THR A 309 5.61 -15.50 -15.44
C THR A 309 5.12 -15.88 -16.84
N PRO A 310 3.82 -16.18 -17.03
CA PRO A 310 3.26 -16.43 -18.35
C PRO A 310 3.51 -15.28 -19.36
N ASN A 311 3.46 -14.03 -18.88
CA ASN A 311 3.66 -12.85 -19.71
C ASN A 311 5.14 -12.49 -19.91
N GLY A 312 6.05 -13.08 -19.14
CA GLY A 312 7.48 -12.75 -19.13
C GLY A 312 8.15 -12.74 -20.51
N PRO A 313 7.97 -13.76 -21.37
CA PRO A 313 8.50 -13.76 -22.73
C PRO A 313 7.97 -12.58 -23.57
N LYS A 314 6.65 -12.36 -23.56
CA LYS A 314 5.98 -11.27 -24.30
C LYS A 314 6.45 -9.90 -23.81
N ILE A 315 6.62 -9.71 -22.50
CA ILE A 315 7.10 -8.45 -21.91
C ILE A 315 8.54 -8.15 -22.33
N ARG A 316 9.40 -9.17 -22.42
CA ARG A 316 10.79 -8.99 -22.88
C ARG A 316 10.88 -8.58 -24.34
N GLU A 317 9.96 -9.07 -25.17
CA GLU A 317 9.84 -8.70 -26.59
C GLU A 317 9.23 -7.31 -26.75
N ALA A 318 8.15 -7.03 -26.02
CA ALA A 318 7.35 -5.82 -26.14
C ALA A 318 8.05 -4.56 -25.58
N PHE A 319 8.83 -4.70 -24.51
CA PHE A 319 9.38 -3.56 -23.75
C PHE A 319 10.91 -3.53 -23.63
N PRO A 320 11.67 -3.65 -24.73
CA PRO A 320 13.12 -3.75 -24.67
C PRO A 320 13.78 -2.48 -24.13
N ARG A 321 13.31 -1.29 -24.53
CA ARG A 321 13.90 -0.01 -24.09
C ARG A 321 13.56 0.28 -22.64
N THR A 322 12.30 0.06 -22.28
CA THR A 322 11.79 0.24 -20.91
C THR A 322 12.53 -0.69 -19.95
N ARG A 323 12.75 -1.96 -20.34
CA ARG A 323 13.51 -2.91 -19.54
C ARG A 323 14.96 -2.47 -19.31
N MET A 324 15.63 -2.00 -20.36
CA MET A 324 17.00 -1.48 -20.25
C MET A 324 17.06 -0.26 -19.33
N TRP A 325 16.08 0.65 -19.42
CA TRP A 325 16.00 1.80 -18.55
C TRP A 325 15.83 1.41 -17.08
N VAL A 326 14.91 0.48 -16.78
CA VAL A 326 14.67 0.00 -15.41
C VAL A 326 15.93 -0.66 -14.84
N ASP A 327 16.58 -1.55 -15.59
CA ASP A 327 17.81 -2.22 -15.15
C ASP A 327 18.94 -1.21 -14.84
N ALA A 328 19.13 -0.21 -15.71
CA ALA A 328 20.13 0.83 -15.52
C ALA A 328 19.81 1.72 -14.30
N MET A 329 18.54 2.12 -14.14
CA MET A 329 18.09 2.93 -13.00
C MET A 329 18.30 2.16 -11.69
N LEU A 330 17.88 0.90 -11.61
CA LEU A 330 18.03 0.10 -10.39
C LEU A 330 19.48 -0.07 -9.95
N LYS A 331 20.40 -0.25 -10.91
CA LYS A 331 21.84 -0.33 -10.64
C LYS A 331 22.43 1.00 -10.18
N LYS A 332 21.95 2.12 -10.72
CA LYS A 332 22.42 3.47 -10.38
C LYS A 332 21.92 3.91 -9.00
N THR A 333 20.66 3.64 -8.69
CA THR A 333 20.01 4.06 -7.44
C THR A 333 20.42 3.21 -6.24
N ALA A 334 20.97 2.02 -6.50
CA ALA A 334 21.47 1.12 -5.48
C ALA A 334 22.45 1.86 -4.53
N PRO A 335 22.16 1.89 -3.22
CA PRO A 335 23.09 2.42 -2.24
C PRO A 335 24.45 1.72 -2.38
N LYS A 336 25.52 2.52 -2.46
CA LYS A 336 26.88 2.00 -2.33
C LYS A 336 27.02 1.39 -0.94
N ARG A 337 27.84 0.33 -0.79
CA ARG A 337 28.06 -0.30 0.51
C ARG A 337 28.39 0.79 1.56
N PHE A 338 27.74 0.71 2.71
CA PHE A 338 28.28 1.30 3.93
C PHE A 338 29.46 0.45 4.42
#